data_AF-A0A934YQ74-F1
#
_entry.id   AF-A0A934YQ74-F1
#
_cell.length_a   1.000
_cell.length_b   1.000
_cell.length_c   1.000
_cell.angle_alpha   90.00
_cell.angle_beta   90.00
_cell.angle_gamma   90.00
#
_symmetry.space_group_name_H-M   'P 1'
#
loop_
_entity.id
_entity.type
_entity.pdbx_description
1 polymer ?
#
loop_
_entity_poly.entity_id
_entity_poly.type
_entity_poly.pdbx_seq_one_letter_code
_entity_poly.pdbx_strand_id
1 'polypeptide(L)'
;MSPDAAIIAMAMRSLAPTGDVDALAAAIAAEAHTWDEVTWAVGVAFRESSNRLGVVGDQGRALCAMQLHAAPREVLTDARLCVRIGLARLRASAALCPSSPLAAYAGAPCGSAHAGRISRDRWRVGSRAIGRVLP
;
A
#
# COMPACT_ATOMS: atom_id res chain seq x y z
N MET A 1 -10.38 1.15 17.58
CA MET A 1 -9.74 1.66 16.34
C MET A 1 -9.31 3.09 16.61
N SER A 2 -8.09 3.51 16.26
CA SER A 2 -7.65 4.90 16.45
C SER A 2 -8.36 5.85 15.47
N PRO A 3 -8.40 7.17 15.75
CA PRO A 3 -8.95 8.15 14.81
C PRO A 3 -8.33 8.06 13.41
N ASP A 4 -7.00 7.94 13.33
CA ASP A 4 -6.29 7.79 12.05
C ASP A 4 -6.70 6.51 11.31
N ALA A 5 -6.81 5.38 12.01
CA ALA A 5 -7.27 4.13 11.41
C ALA A 5 -8.71 4.24 10.88
N ALA A 6 -9.59 5.01 11.54
CA ALA A 6 -10.96 5.24 11.06
C ALA A 6 -10.97 6.05 9.75
N ILE A 7 -10.15 7.11 9.67
CA ILE A 7 -9.98 7.92 8.44
C ILE A 7 -9.46 7.04 7.31
N ILE A 8 -8.43 6.24 7.57
CA ILE A 8 -7.83 5.33 6.58
C ILE A 8 -8.86 4.29 6.12
N ALA A 9 -9.63 3.71 7.04
CA ALA A 9 -10.67 2.74 6.71
C ALA A 9 -11.75 3.36 5.81
N MET A 10 -12.20 4.59 6.10
CA MET A 10 -13.14 5.31 5.24
C MET A 10 -12.57 5.53 3.83
N ALA A 11 -11.31 5.97 3.74
CA ALA A 11 -10.63 6.17 2.45
C ALA A 11 -10.57 4.86 1.65
N MET A 12 -10.13 3.77 2.27
CA MET A 12 -10.03 2.45 1.63
C MET A 12 -11.40 1.92 1.18
N ARG A 13 -12.45 2.04 2.02
CA ARG A 13 -13.82 1.66 1.65
C ARG A 13 -14.36 2.45 0.46
N SER A 14 -13.97 3.72 0.30
CA SER A 14 -14.36 4.53 -0.86
C SER A 14 -13.78 4.03 -2.19
N LEU A 15 -12.74 3.20 -2.14
CA LEU A 15 -12.09 2.58 -3.30
C LEU A 15 -12.62 1.15 -3.55
N ALA A 16 -12.66 0.33 -2.49
CA ALA A 16 -13.20 -1.02 -2.52
C ALA A 16 -13.63 -1.45 -1.10
N PRO A 17 -14.93 -1.68 -0.86
CA PRO A 17 -15.42 -2.16 0.43
C PRO A 17 -15.23 -3.67 0.53
N THR A 18 -14.19 -4.11 1.24
CA THR A 18 -13.91 -5.53 1.53
C THR A 18 -13.98 -5.79 3.04
N GLY A 19 -14.04 -7.06 3.43
CA GLY A 19 -13.98 -7.47 4.83
C GLY A 19 -12.63 -7.19 5.53
N ASP A 20 -11.56 -6.97 4.76
CA ASP A 20 -10.20 -6.80 5.30
C ASP A 20 -9.83 -5.34 5.58
N VAL A 21 -10.66 -4.37 5.18
CA VAL A 21 -10.32 -2.94 5.26
C VAL A 21 -9.98 -2.51 6.67
N ASP A 22 -10.74 -2.93 7.70
CA ASP A 22 -10.48 -2.50 9.07
C ASP A 22 -9.13 -2.99 9.59
N ALA A 23 -8.77 -4.24 9.27
CA ALA A 23 -7.49 -4.82 9.66
C ALA A 23 -6.33 -4.12 8.94
N LEU A 24 -6.46 -3.88 7.64
CA LEU A 24 -5.44 -3.17 6.85
C LEU A 24 -5.30 -1.70 7.30
N ALA A 25 -6.40 -1.00 7.56
CA ALA A 25 -6.37 0.39 8.00
C ALA A 25 -5.72 0.54 9.38
N ALA A 26 -6.04 -0.35 10.33
CA ALA A 26 -5.38 -0.39 11.63
C ALA A 26 -3.88 -0.68 11.50
N ALA A 27 -3.48 -1.59 10.60
CA ALA A 27 -2.08 -1.90 10.33
C ALA A 27 -1.34 -0.71 9.70
N ILE A 28 -1.94 0.00 8.74
CA ILE A 28 -1.36 1.21 8.13
C ILE A 28 -1.19 2.30 9.18
N ALA A 29 -2.21 2.57 10.00
CA ALA A 29 -2.12 3.57 11.07
C ALA A 29 -1.04 3.23 12.10
N ALA A 30 -0.80 1.95 12.37
CA ALA A 30 0.21 1.51 13.35
C ALA A 30 1.65 1.55 12.82
N GLU A 31 1.85 1.39 11.51
CA GLU A 31 3.18 1.19 10.91
C GLU A 31 3.67 2.39 10.08
N ALA A 32 2.75 3.24 9.58
CA ALA A 32 3.09 4.45 8.85
C ALA A 32 3.60 5.54 9.80
N HIS A 33 4.65 6.24 9.39
CA HIS A 33 5.24 7.34 10.15
C HIS A 33 4.72 8.71 9.70
N THR A 34 4.16 8.78 8.48
CA THR A 34 3.67 10.03 7.88
C THR A 34 2.39 9.77 7.06
N TRP A 35 1.63 10.83 6.79
CA TRP A 35 0.47 10.76 5.90
C TRP A 35 0.82 10.49 4.43
N ASP A 36 2.05 10.78 4.02
CA ASP A 36 2.55 10.40 2.70
C ASP A 36 2.68 8.87 2.61
N GLU A 37 3.19 8.22 3.66
CA GLU A 37 3.25 6.76 3.73
C GLU A 37 1.87 6.12 3.77
N VAL A 38 0.93 6.72 4.52
CA VAL A 38 -0.48 6.31 4.50
C VAL A 38 -1.04 6.38 3.07
N THR A 39 -0.79 7.50 2.39
CA THR A 39 -1.23 7.74 1.02
C THR A 39 -0.69 6.69 0.06
N TRP A 40 0.61 6.38 0.14
CA TRP A 40 1.23 5.33 -0.64
C TRP A 40 0.66 3.95 -0.33
N ALA A 41 0.52 3.61 0.95
CA ALA A 41 0.00 2.31 1.37
C ALA A 41 -1.44 2.08 0.89
N VAL A 42 -2.32 3.08 1.01
CA VAL A 42 -3.69 3.02 0.49
C VAL A 42 -3.71 2.83 -1.02
N GLY A 43 -2.91 3.61 -1.75
CA GLY A 43 -2.82 3.52 -3.21
C GLY A 43 -2.28 2.17 -3.70
N VAL A 44 -1.24 1.66 -3.04
CA VAL A 44 -0.64 0.36 -3.33
C VAL A 44 -1.62 -0.76 -2.99
N ALA A 45 -2.14 -0.83 -1.76
CA ALA A 45 -3.04 -1.89 -1.33
C ALA A 45 -4.27 -2.02 -2.24
N PHE A 46 -4.84 -0.90 -2.68
CA PHE A 46 -5.96 -0.93 -3.62
C PHE A 46 -5.54 -1.43 -5.01
N ARG A 47 -4.45 -0.90 -5.58
CA ARG A 47 -4.01 -1.30 -6.94
C ARG A 47 -3.54 -2.73 -7.02
N GLU A 48 -2.93 -3.22 -5.96
CA GLU A 48 -2.30 -4.53 -5.90
C GLU A 48 -3.28 -5.64 -5.49
N SER A 49 -4.33 -5.34 -4.71
CA SER A 49 -5.23 -6.37 -4.17
C SER A 49 -6.71 -6.00 -4.12
N SER A 50 -7.06 -4.75 -4.44
CA SER A 50 -8.38 -4.17 -4.15
C SER A 50 -8.73 -4.25 -2.66
N ASN A 51 -7.74 -3.93 -1.80
CA ASN A 51 -7.86 -3.96 -0.34
C ASN A 51 -8.18 -5.35 0.23
N ARG A 52 -7.66 -6.42 -0.36
CA ARG A 52 -7.84 -7.79 0.14
C ARG A 52 -6.53 -8.30 0.72
N LEU A 53 -6.56 -8.74 1.96
CA LEU A 53 -5.36 -9.17 2.67
C LEU A 53 -4.80 -10.48 2.11
N GLY A 54 -5.65 -11.47 1.86
CA GLY A 54 -5.22 -12.83 1.49
C GLY A 54 -4.88 -13.05 0.02
N VAL A 55 -4.50 -12.02 -0.75
CA VAL A 55 -4.27 -12.14 -2.19
C VAL A 55 -2.89 -12.73 -2.49
N VAL A 56 -2.87 -13.69 -3.42
CA VAL A 56 -1.66 -14.26 -4.01
C VAL A 56 -1.66 -13.91 -5.50
N GLY A 57 -0.61 -13.23 -5.95
CA GLY A 57 -0.44 -12.83 -7.35
C GLY A 57 0.90 -13.30 -7.92
N ASP A 58 1.22 -12.80 -9.11
CA ASP A 58 2.45 -13.10 -9.86
C ASP A 58 2.79 -14.61 -9.86
N GLN A 59 1.83 -15.44 -10.31
CA GLN A 59 1.97 -16.90 -10.40
C GLN A 59 2.36 -17.57 -9.06
N GLY A 60 1.96 -16.99 -7.92
CA GLY A 60 2.25 -17.53 -6.60
C GLY A 60 3.40 -16.85 -5.86
N ARG A 61 4.07 -15.86 -6.49
CA ARG A 61 5.29 -15.23 -5.93
C ARG A 61 5.02 -13.98 -5.12
N ALA A 62 3.90 -13.29 -5.36
CA ALA A 62 3.54 -12.06 -4.69
C ALA A 62 2.44 -12.31 -3.66
N LEU A 63 2.65 -11.84 -2.42
CA LEU A 63 1.78 -12.14 -1.29
C LEU A 63 1.15 -10.90 -0.67
N CYS A 64 -0.03 -11.09 -0.12
CA CYS A 64 -0.84 -10.16 0.63
C CYS A 64 -1.33 -8.91 -0.12
N ALA A 65 -2.00 -8.01 0.61
CA ALA A 65 -2.52 -6.74 0.08
C ALA A 65 -1.44 -5.87 -0.59
N MET A 66 -0.19 -6.01 -0.15
CA MET A 66 0.95 -5.26 -0.67
C MET A 66 1.68 -5.97 -1.83
N GLN A 67 1.28 -7.19 -2.22
CA GLN A 67 1.92 -7.98 -3.30
C GLN A 67 3.44 -8.14 -3.12
N LEU A 68 3.85 -8.56 -1.92
CA LEU A 68 5.25 -8.73 -1.53
C LEU A 68 5.87 -9.99 -2.13
N HIS A 69 6.97 -9.84 -2.85
CA HIS A 69 7.83 -10.96 -3.27
C HIS A 69 8.75 -11.41 -2.14
N ALA A 70 9.09 -12.71 -2.09
CA ALA A 70 10.03 -13.26 -1.08
C ALA A 70 9.66 -12.84 0.36
N ALA A 71 8.37 -12.89 0.69
CA ALA A 71 7.86 -12.64 2.04
C ALA A 71 7.40 -13.97 2.68
N PRO A 72 7.42 -14.07 4.02
CA PRO A 72 6.86 -15.22 4.73
C PRO A 72 5.35 -15.33 4.47
N ARG A 73 4.80 -16.55 4.37
CA ARG A 73 3.37 -16.76 4.00
C ARG A 73 2.38 -16.19 5.02
N GLU A 74 2.84 -15.98 6.23
CA GLU A 74 2.13 -15.38 7.37
C GLU A 74 1.53 -14.00 7.00
N VAL A 75 2.11 -13.27 6.04
CA VAL A 75 1.55 -12.00 5.56
C VAL A 75 0.14 -12.14 4.96
N LEU A 76 -0.28 -13.34 4.55
CA LEU A 76 -1.61 -13.59 3.99
C LEU A 76 -2.74 -13.50 5.02
N THR A 77 -2.41 -13.62 6.31
CA THR A 77 -3.37 -13.57 7.40
C THR A 77 -3.00 -12.51 8.46
N ASP A 78 -1.76 -12.04 8.47
CA ASP A 78 -1.29 -10.96 9.36
C ASP A 78 -1.19 -9.63 8.59
N ALA A 79 -2.22 -8.80 8.73
CA ALA A 79 -2.28 -7.47 8.12
C ALA A 79 -1.13 -6.57 8.58
N ARG A 80 -0.73 -6.67 9.85
CA ARG A 80 0.33 -5.83 10.41
C ARG A 80 1.67 -6.23 9.82
N LEU A 81 1.96 -7.52 9.71
CA LEU A 81 3.18 -8.02 9.07
C LEU A 81 3.22 -7.64 7.58
N CYS A 82 2.11 -7.81 6.86
CA CYS A 82 1.99 -7.41 5.45
C CYS A 82 2.33 -5.93 5.25
N VAL A 83 1.70 -5.04 6.04
CA VAL A 83 1.90 -3.59 5.92
C VAL A 83 3.29 -3.17 6.38
N ARG A 84 3.80 -3.71 7.49
CA ARG A 84 5.14 -3.40 8.01
C ARG A 84 6.24 -3.69 6.98
N ILE A 85 6.21 -4.87 6.37
CA ILE A 85 7.20 -5.23 5.34
C ILE A 85 6.99 -4.37 4.09
N GLY A 86 5.74 -4.13 3.68
CA GLY A 86 5.42 -3.27 2.56
C GLY A 86 5.97 -1.85 2.72
N LEU A 87 5.66 -1.17 3.83
CA LEU A 87 6.15 0.17 4.13
C LEU A 87 7.68 0.22 4.23
N ALA A 88 8.32 -0.77 4.86
CA ALA A 88 9.78 -0.84 4.90
C ALA A 88 10.40 -0.88 3.49
N ARG A 89 9.83 -1.67 2.58
CA ARG A 89 10.30 -1.75 1.18
C ARG A 89 9.95 -0.50 0.38
N LEU A 90 8.80 0.12 0.63
CA LEU A 90 8.41 1.39 0.02
C LEU A 90 9.38 2.51 0.40
N ARG A 91 9.77 2.60 1.69
CA ARG A 91 10.79 3.55 2.17
C ARG A 91 12.13 3.33 1.46
N ALA A 92 12.60 2.08 1.39
CA ALA A 92 13.84 1.75 0.70
C ALA A 92 13.77 2.11 -0.80
N SER A 93 12.65 1.83 -1.46
CA SER A 93 12.41 2.20 -2.86
C SER A 93 12.39 3.71 -3.07
N ALA A 94 11.75 4.47 -2.18
CA ALA A 94 11.70 5.92 -2.24
C ALA A 94 13.08 6.57 -2.05
N ALA A 95 13.88 6.03 -1.13
CA ALA A 95 15.26 6.47 -0.93
C ALA A 95 16.14 6.19 -2.16
N LEU A 96 15.97 5.02 -2.81
CA LEU A 96 16.73 4.64 -3.99
C LEU A 96 16.29 5.39 -5.26
N CYS A 97 15.00 5.66 -5.42
CA CYS A 97 14.42 6.29 -6.61
C CYS A 97 13.56 7.53 -6.25
N PRO A 98 14.16 8.67 -5.83
CA PRO A 98 13.39 9.83 -5.32
C PRO A 98 12.38 10.42 -6.31
N SER A 99 12.69 10.41 -7.61
CA SER A 99 11.79 10.90 -8.68
C SER A 99 10.67 9.93 -9.05
N SER A 100 10.76 8.68 -8.62
CA SER A 100 9.78 7.62 -8.88
C SER A 100 9.75 6.64 -7.70
N PRO A 101 9.14 7.02 -6.56
CA PRO A 101 9.31 6.32 -5.29
C PRO A 101 8.93 4.84 -5.28
N LEU A 102 8.09 4.39 -6.22
CA LEU A 102 7.69 2.98 -6.35
C LEU A 102 8.53 2.16 -7.33
N ALA A 103 9.54 2.74 -7.97
CA ALA A 103 10.23 2.07 -9.07
C ALA A 103 10.88 0.76 -8.62
N ALA A 104 11.75 0.80 -7.60
CA ALA A 104 12.43 -0.39 -7.11
C ALA A 104 11.46 -1.38 -6.45
N TYR A 105 10.45 -0.88 -5.74
CA TYR A 105 9.37 -1.71 -5.19
C TYR A 105 8.66 -2.54 -6.27
N ALA A 106 8.38 -1.93 -7.42
CA ALA A 106 7.69 -2.55 -8.54
C ALA A 106 8.64 -3.31 -9.50
N GLY A 107 9.95 -3.40 -9.20
CA GLY A 107 10.93 -4.00 -10.09
C GLY A 107 11.18 -3.23 -11.40
N ALA A 108 10.90 -1.93 -11.42
CA ALA A 108 11.10 -1.06 -12.57
C ALA A 108 12.38 -0.21 -12.42
N PRO A 109 13.11 0.10 -13.51
CA PRO A 109 14.27 0.99 -13.45
C PRO A 109 13.89 2.39 -12.95
N CYS A 110 14.66 2.94 -12.00
CA CYS A 110 14.48 4.33 -11.53
C CYS A 110 14.53 5.29 -12.74
N GLY A 111 13.67 6.30 -12.74
CA GLY A 111 13.63 7.31 -13.81
C GLY A 111 13.01 6.85 -15.13
N SER A 112 12.66 5.57 -15.28
CA SER A 112 11.92 5.10 -16.45
C SER A 112 10.51 5.71 -16.52
N ALA A 113 10.01 5.93 -17.74
CA ALA A 113 8.65 6.44 -17.94
C ALA A 113 7.59 5.53 -17.31
N HIS A 114 7.83 4.21 -17.29
CA HIS A 114 6.97 3.22 -16.65
C HIS A 114 6.94 3.39 -15.12
N ALA A 115 8.10 3.48 -14.47
CA ALA A 115 8.20 3.72 -13.04
C ALA A 115 7.52 5.03 -12.61
N GLY A 116 7.68 6.09 -13.42
CA GLY A 116 6.98 7.36 -13.20
C GLY A 116 5.46 7.22 -13.31
N ARG A 117 4.95 6.42 -14.25
CA ARG A 117 3.50 6.15 -14.37
C ARG A 117 2.97 5.39 -13.15
N ILE A 118 3.65 4.35 -12.70
CA ILE A 118 3.28 3.59 -11.49
C ILE A 118 3.22 4.54 -10.29
N SER A 119 4.31 5.27 -10.03
CA SER A 119 4.38 6.17 -8.87
C SER A 119 3.25 7.19 -8.88
N ARG A 120 3.02 7.89 -10.01
CA ARG A 120 1.93 8.88 -10.12
C ARG A 120 0.55 8.27 -9.94
N ASP A 121 0.33 7.08 -10.48
CA ASP A 121 -0.98 6.42 -10.38
C ASP A 121 -1.32 6.07 -8.91
N ARG A 122 -0.40 5.42 -8.19
CA ARG A 122 -0.64 4.99 -6.81
C ARG A 122 -0.79 6.17 -5.88
N TRP A 123 0.05 7.19 -6.05
CA TRP A 123 -0.09 8.46 -5.33
C TRP A 123 -1.48 9.08 -5.57
N ARG A 124 -1.87 9.24 -6.84
CA ARG A 124 -3.16 9.84 -7.20
C ARG A 124 -4.35 9.08 -6.63
N VAL A 125 -4.31 7.75 -6.62
CA VAL A 125 -5.35 6.92 -6.00
C VAL A 125 -5.41 7.20 -4.50
N GLY A 126 -4.28 7.11 -3.80
CA GLY A 126 -4.20 7.35 -2.36
C GLY A 126 -4.67 8.75 -1.99
N SER A 127 -4.14 9.78 -2.64
CA SER A 127 -4.46 11.19 -2.32
C SER A 127 -5.93 11.50 -2.57
N ARG A 128 -6.53 10.94 -3.63
CA ARG A 128 -7.97 11.11 -3.89
C ARG A 128 -8.82 10.41 -2.83
N ALA A 129 -8.44 9.23 -2.38
CA ALA A 129 -9.18 8.51 -1.36
C ALA A 129 -9.11 9.23 -0.01
N ILE A 130 -7.91 9.65 0.40
CA ILE A 130 -7.69 10.40 1.64
C ILE A 130 -8.37 11.77 1.59
N GLY A 131 -8.24 12.52 0.49
CA GLY A 131 -8.84 13.84 0.35
C GLY A 131 -10.38 13.83 0.28
N ARG A 132 -11.03 12.69 0.05
CA ARG A 132 -12.50 12.56 0.12
C ARG A 132 -13.04 12.42 1.54
N VAL A 133 -12.19 12.05 2.48
CA VAL A 133 -12.60 11.70 3.86
C VAL A 133 -12.00 12.62 4.91
N LEU A 134 -11.04 13.46 4.53
CA LEU A 134 -10.63 14.60 5.35
C LEU A 134 -11.68 15.72 5.20
N PRO A 135 -12.06 16.39 6.30
CA PRO A 135 -12.97 17.52 6.28
C PRO A 135 -12.40 18.75 5.55
#